data_AF-A0AAN9LXV9-F1
#
_entry.id   AF-A0AAN9LXV9-F1
#
_cell.length_a   1.000
_cell.length_b   1.000
_cell.length_c   1.000
_cell.angle_alpha   90.00
_cell.angle_beta   90.00
_cell.angle_gamma   90.00
#
_symmetry.space_group_name_H-M   'P 1'
#
loop_
_entity.id
_entity.type
_entity.pdbx_description
1 polymer ?
#
loop_
_entity_poly.entity_id
_entity_poly.type
_entity_poly.pdbx_seq_one_letter_code
_entity_poly.pdbx_strand_id
1 'polypeptide(L)'
;MFFPKHPQYSPPSLASPLNLSSDVLFFPTAAASACDDDNPREKCGVVGIYCDLEAFRLCYLALHVLQHRGQEGIGIVTFHNNFLQSITGVGLVSDVFNESKLDQLPGSLAIGHVRYSIAGESMLKHVQPFVTGYRFGSIDVAYNGNLVNYDTLRSNLEYLGSIFNTTSDTEVVLYLIATSKHRPFILLIVDACEKLKGALSIVFVTEDKLMAVRDPFGFRPSSWGGEATASWSSPPKPGPSI
;
A
#
# COMPACT_ATOMS: atom_id res chain seq x y z
N MET A 1 41.20 37.18 15.78
CA MET A 1 40.68 35.82 15.57
C MET A 1 39.46 35.96 14.66
N PHE A 2 39.63 35.62 13.39
CA PHE A 2 38.61 35.74 12.34
C PHE A 2 37.71 34.50 12.36
N PHE A 3 36.39 34.68 12.36
CA PHE A 3 35.43 33.69 11.84
C PHE A 3 34.38 34.45 11.02
N PRO A 4 34.16 34.09 9.74
CA PRO A 4 33.30 34.84 8.83
C PRO A 4 31.81 34.51 9.03
N LYS A 5 30.97 35.50 8.69
CA LYS A 5 29.50 35.44 8.68
C LYS A 5 28.99 34.49 7.59
N HIS A 6 28.03 33.62 7.93
CA HIS A 6 27.24 32.86 6.96
C HIS A 6 26.26 33.77 6.20
N PRO A 7 26.00 33.51 4.90
CA PRO A 7 25.05 34.28 4.10
C PRO A 7 23.59 33.90 4.40
N GLN A 8 22.73 34.92 4.36
CA GLN A 8 21.27 34.84 4.55
C GLN A 8 20.59 34.10 3.38
N TYR A 9 19.68 33.17 3.68
CA TYR A 9 18.80 32.55 2.69
C TYR A 9 17.41 33.21 2.77
N SER A 10 16.94 33.75 1.65
CA SER A 10 15.60 34.37 1.50
C SER A 10 14.65 33.39 0.81
N PRO A 11 13.37 33.32 1.20
CA PRO A 11 12.41 32.37 0.59
C PRO A 11 11.98 32.84 -0.81
N PRO A 12 11.74 31.91 -1.76
CA PRO A 12 11.26 32.28 -3.10
C PRO A 12 9.79 32.69 -3.08
N SER A 13 9.50 33.77 -3.81
CA SER A 13 8.23 34.48 -3.92
C SER A 13 7.19 33.78 -4.81
N LEU A 14 5.92 34.02 -4.47
CA LEU A 14 4.70 33.57 -5.15
C LEU A 14 4.36 34.43 -6.39
N ALA A 15 4.14 33.78 -7.55
CA ALA A 15 3.32 34.18 -8.73
C ALA A 15 3.69 33.23 -9.90
N SER A 16 2.89 32.78 -10.86
CA SER A 16 1.46 32.78 -11.23
C SER A 16 1.34 31.81 -12.47
N PRO A 17 0.16 31.48 -13.02
CA PRO A 17 -0.12 30.16 -13.61
C PRO A 17 0.27 30.02 -15.10
N LEU A 18 0.67 28.83 -15.54
CA LEU A 18 0.83 28.50 -16.97
C LEU A 18 0.26 27.11 -17.34
N ASN A 19 -0.20 27.09 -18.60
CA ASN A 19 -1.21 26.25 -19.24
C ASN A 19 -0.87 24.76 -19.45
N LEU A 20 -1.97 24.00 -19.60
CA LEU A 20 -2.05 22.60 -20.02
C LEU A 20 -2.16 22.53 -21.56
N SER A 21 -1.15 21.96 -22.26
CA SER A 21 -1.33 21.15 -23.49
C SER A 21 0.02 20.73 -24.09
N SER A 22 0.09 19.44 -24.47
CA SER A 22 0.94 18.84 -25.51
C SER A 22 2.45 19.08 -25.43
N ASP A 23 3.21 18.09 -24.96
CA ASP A 23 4.03 17.23 -25.85
C ASP A 23 5.00 16.34 -25.07
N VAL A 24 5.06 15.09 -25.52
CA VAL A 24 5.98 14.03 -25.10
C VAL A 24 7.43 14.50 -25.23
N LEU A 25 8.23 14.43 -24.17
CA LEU A 25 9.68 14.65 -24.28
C LEU A 25 10.48 13.54 -23.59
N PHE A 26 11.25 12.88 -24.45
CA PHE A 26 12.32 11.91 -24.23
C PHE A 26 13.40 12.42 -23.25
N PHE A 27 13.99 11.50 -22.48
CA PHE A 27 15.10 11.73 -21.56
C PHE A 27 16.42 12.08 -22.30
N PRO A 28 17.24 13.05 -21.80
CA PRO A 28 18.62 13.17 -22.22
C PRO A 28 19.54 12.34 -21.31
N THR A 29 20.39 11.53 -21.94
CA THR A 29 21.53 10.82 -21.33
C THR A 29 22.61 11.84 -20.96
N ALA A 30 23.07 11.86 -19.71
CA ALA A 30 24.27 12.59 -19.30
C ALA A 30 25.20 11.70 -18.46
N ALA A 31 26.50 11.90 -18.68
CA ALA A 31 27.59 10.97 -18.44
C ALA A 31 27.93 10.67 -16.96
N ALA A 32 28.55 9.50 -16.80
CA ALA A 32 28.96 8.88 -15.54
C ALA A 32 29.87 9.74 -14.66
N SER A 33 29.54 9.79 -13.37
CA SER A 33 30.45 10.02 -12.26
C SER A 33 30.37 8.81 -11.33
N ALA A 34 31.51 8.19 -11.06
CA ALA A 34 31.62 6.96 -10.29
C ALA A 34 31.42 7.16 -8.78
N CYS A 35 31.03 6.07 -8.13
CA CYS A 35 30.86 5.77 -6.71
C CYS A 35 29.70 6.44 -5.94
N ASP A 36 28.48 5.99 -6.22
CA ASP A 36 27.50 5.73 -5.15
C ASP A 36 26.83 4.37 -5.43
N ASP A 37 26.68 3.55 -4.38
CA ASP A 37 25.94 2.29 -4.41
C ASP A 37 24.44 2.60 -4.55
N ASP A 38 24.04 2.85 -5.80
CA ASP A 38 22.69 3.22 -6.28
C ASP A 38 21.68 2.06 -6.21
N ASN A 39 21.70 1.29 -5.12
CA ASN A 39 20.61 0.35 -4.84
C ASN A 39 19.48 1.09 -4.10
N PRO A 40 18.23 1.06 -4.61
CA PRO A 40 17.09 1.59 -3.88
C PRO A 40 16.99 0.90 -2.52
N ARG A 41 17.30 1.62 -1.43
CA ARG A 41 17.21 1.14 -0.04
C ARG A 41 15.76 1.08 0.47
N GLU A 42 14.82 0.85 -0.43
CA GLU A 42 13.39 0.83 -0.15
C GLU A 42 12.93 -0.61 0.04
N LYS A 43 12.45 -0.88 1.25
CA LYS A 43 12.09 -2.21 1.71
C LYS A 43 10.60 -2.40 1.53
N CYS A 44 10.20 -3.54 0.99
CA CYS A 44 8.82 -3.92 0.66
C CYS A 44 8.18 -3.10 -0.47
N GLY A 45 7.12 -3.66 -1.04
CA GLY A 45 6.27 -3.04 -2.05
C GLY A 45 4.81 -3.37 -1.78
N VAL A 46 3.93 -2.41 -2.02
CA VAL A 46 2.48 -2.54 -1.87
C VAL A 46 1.81 -2.26 -3.20
N VAL A 47 0.77 -3.02 -3.51
CA VAL A 47 -0.05 -2.86 -4.72
C VAL A 47 -1.51 -2.88 -4.32
N GLY A 48 -2.31 -2.02 -4.95
CA GLY A 48 -3.76 -2.05 -4.85
C GLY A 48 -4.39 -1.85 -6.23
N ILE A 49 -5.34 -2.71 -6.58
CA ILE A 49 -6.09 -2.68 -7.83
C ILE A 49 -7.57 -2.71 -7.50
N TYR A 50 -8.34 -1.87 -8.19
CA TYR A 50 -9.76 -1.68 -7.96
C TYR A 50 -10.49 -1.55 -9.30
N CYS A 51 -11.69 -2.14 -9.38
CA CYS A 51 -12.59 -2.09 -10.53
C CYS A 51 -12.07 -2.81 -11.80
N ASP A 52 -11.42 -3.96 -11.64
CA ASP A 52 -10.92 -4.77 -12.76
C ASP A 52 -11.22 -6.26 -12.58
N LEU A 53 -11.87 -6.91 -13.54
CA LEU A 53 -12.26 -8.33 -13.43
C LEU A 53 -11.06 -9.30 -13.29
N GLU A 54 -9.88 -8.87 -13.74
CA GLU A 54 -8.60 -9.58 -13.60
C GLU A 54 -7.70 -8.93 -12.54
N ALA A 55 -8.27 -8.23 -11.54
CA ALA A 55 -7.51 -7.53 -10.50
C ALA A 55 -6.42 -8.39 -9.86
N PHE A 56 -6.69 -9.67 -9.64
CA PHE A 56 -5.71 -10.62 -9.13
C PHE A 56 -4.49 -10.79 -10.06
N ARG A 57 -4.72 -10.98 -11.37
CA ARG A 57 -3.65 -11.21 -12.36
C ARG A 57 -2.82 -9.95 -12.55
N LEU A 58 -3.48 -8.79 -12.60
CA LEU A 58 -2.81 -7.50 -12.61
C LEU A 58 -1.96 -7.31 -11.34
N CYS A 59 -2.47 -7.74 -10.18
CA CYS A 59 -1.73 -7.65 -8.92
C CYS A 59 -0.50 -8.56 -8.94
N TYR A 60 -0.65 -9.79 -9.44
CA TYR A 60 0.44 -10.74 -9.64
C TYR A 60 1.55 -10.18 -10.53
N LEU A 61 1.19 -9.60 -11.69
CA LEU A 61 2.15 -8.96 -12.60
C LEU A 61 2.85 -7.75 -11.95
N ALA A 62 2.09 -6.91 -11.24
CA ALA A 62 2.66 -5.77 -10.52
C ALA A 62 3.64 -6.22 -9.42
N LEU A 63 3.34 -7.27 -8.67
CA LEU A 63 4.25 -7.83 -7.67
C LEU A 63 5.52 -8.42 -8.29
N HIS A 64 5.43 -9.04 -9.48
CA HIS A 64 6.61 -9.47 -10.23
C HIS A 64 7.53 -8.30 -10.57
N VAL A 65 6.96 -7.18 -11.04
CA VAL A 65 7.74 -5.96 -11.32
C VAL A 65 8.38 -5.41 -10.03
N LEU A 66 7.66 -5.46 -8.91
CA LEU A 66 8.14 -4.99 -7.61
C LEU A 66 9.00 -6.01 -6.85
N GLN A 67 9.25 -7.22 -7.38
CA GLN A 67 9.95 -8.30 -6.70
C GLN A 67 11.34 -7.90 -6.18
N HIS A 68 12.01 -6.98 -6.88
CA HIS A 68 13.31 -6.43 -6.46
C HIS A 68 13.26 -5.72 -5.09
N ARG A 69 12.06 -5.34 -4.61
CA ARG A 69 11.85 -4.68 -3.32
C ARG A 69 11.65 -5.64 -2.14
N GLY A 70 11.58 -6.95 -2.39
CA GLY A 70 11.40 -7.95 -1.34
C GLY A 70 11.25 -9.37 -1.91
N GLN A 71 11.96 -10.33 -1.34
CA GLN A 71 12.07 -11.72 -1.81
C GLN A 71 11.72 -12.74 -0.71
N GLU A 72 11.38 -12.27 0.49
CA GLU A 72 11.23 -13.10 1.69
C GLU A 72 9.79 -13.54 1.92
N GLY A 73 8.83 -12.87 1.29
CA GLY A 73 7.45 -13.32 1.31
C GLY A 73 6.55 -12.43 0.49
N ILE A 74 5.47 -13.03 0.01
CA ILE A 74 4.56 -12.45 -0.94
C ILE A 74 3.14 -12.87 -0.62
N GLY A 75 2.21 -11.97 -0.86
CA GLY A 75 0.80 -12.25 -0.71
C GLY A 75 -0.06 -11.40 -1.60
N ILE A 76 -1.22 -11.96 -1.95
CA ILE A 76 -2.31 -11.25 -2.62
C ILE A 76 -3.60 -11.63 -1.91
N VAL A 77 -4.45 -10.63 -1.72
CA VAL A 77 -5.81 -10.81 -1.24
C VAL A 77 -6.75 -10.22 -2.28
N THR A 78 -7.83 -10.94 -2.57
CA THR A 78 -8.92 -10.47 -3.41
C THR A 78 -10.21 -10.39 -2.62
N PHE A 79 -11.13 -9.57 -3.11
CA PHE A 79 -12.49 -9.53 -2.62
C PHE A 79 -13.47 -10.12 -3.65
N HIS A 80 -14.22 -11.14 -3.24
CA HIS A 80 -15.22 -11.79 -4.07
C HIS A 80 -16.40 -12.31 -3.24
N ASN A 81 -17.63 -12.06 -3.71
CA ASN A 81 -18.88 -12.53 -3.10
C ASN A 81 -19.00 -12.25 -1.60
N ASN A 82 -18.61 -11.05 -1.14
CA ASN A 82 -18.62 -10.67 0.28
C ASN A 82 -17.58 -11.37 1.17
N PHE A 83 -16.57 -12.00 0.58
CA PHE A 83 -15.47 -12.61 1.30
C PHE A 83 -14.11 -12.13 0.77
N LEU A 84 -13.18 -11.93 1.70
CA LEU A 84 -11.77 -11.73 1.38
C LEU A 84 -11.10 -13.10 1.26
N GLN A 85 -10.42 -13.33 0.15
CA GLN A 85 -9.66 -14.55 -0.11
C GLN A 85 -8.18 -14.20 -0.17
N SER A 86 -7.36 -14.88 0.63
CA SER A 86 -5.94 -14.58 0.77
C SER A 86 -5.09 -15.78 0.36
N ILE A 87 -4.05 -15.51 -0.43
CA ILE A 87 -2.94 -16.45 -0.64
C ILE A 87 -1.65 -15.71 -0.30
N THR A 88 -0.98 -16.18 0.75
CA THR A 88 0.31 -15.67 1.23
C THR A 88 1.33 -16.80 1.33
N GLY A 89 2.60 -16.51 1.06
CA GLY A 89 3.68 -17.48 1.17
C GLY A 89 5.05 -16.84 1.34
N VAL A 90 6.04 -17.66 1.70
CA VAL A 90 7.44 -17.27 1.79
C VAL A 90 8.12 -17.54 0.44
N GLY A 91 9.03 -16.66 0.02
CA GLY A 91 9.78 -16.78 -1.23
C GLY A 91 9.36 -15.78 -2.29
N LEU A 92 9.70 -16.09 -3.55
CA LEU A 92 9.43 -15.27 -4.73
C LEU A 92 7.98 -15.39 -5.20
N VAL A 93 7.57 -14.50 -6.11
CA VAL A 93 6.19 -14.48 -6.64
C VAL A 93 5.90 -15.80 -7.36
N SER A 94 6.89 -16.35 -8.08
CA SER A 94 6.82 -17.65 -8.74
C SER A 94 6.76 -18.84 -7.78
N ASP A 95 7.26 -18.69 -6.56
CA ASP A 95 7.26 -19.77 -5.56
C ASP A 95 5.88 -19.86 -4.88
N VAL A 96 5.26 -18.70 -4.64
CA VAL A 96 3.98 -18.60 -3.93
C VAL A 96 2.80 -18.86 -4.86
N PHE A 97 2.84 -18.36 -6.10
CA PHE A 97 1.72 -18.46 -7.04
C PHE A 97 2.07 -19.30 -8.26
N ASN A 98 1.19 -20.25 -8.57
CA ASN A 98 1.19 -21.06 -9.79
C ASN A 98 -0.13 -20.85 -10.54
N GLU A 99 -0.22 -21.29 -11.80
CA GLU A 99 -1.42 -21.09 -12.63
C GLU A 99 -2.70 -21.57 -11.93
N SER A 100 -2.65 -22.71 -11.22
CA SER A 100 -3.84 -23.22 -10.53
C SER A 100 -4.30 -22.34 -9.37
N LYS A 101 -3.40 -21.61 -8.70
CA LYS A 101 -3.75 -20.59 -7.71
C LYS A 101 -4.22 -19.29 -8.36
N LEU A 102 -3.78 -18.99 -9.57
CA LEU A 102 -4.20 -17.76 -10.26
C LEU A 102 -5.71 -17.75 -10.54
N ASP A 103 -6.28 -18.93 -10.80
CA ASP A 103 -7.71 -19.09 -11.05
C ASP A 103 -8.55 -19.23 -9.75
N GLN A 104 -7.90 -19.31 -8.57
CA GLN A 104 -8.59 -19.47 -7.27
C GLN A 104 -9.00 -18.15 -6.62
N LEU A 105 -8.52 -17.02 -7.13
CA LEU A 105 -8.74 -15.70 -6.55
C LEU A 105 -9.49 -14.79 -7.54
N PRO A 106 -10.78 -15.06 -7.80
CA PRO A 106 -11.62 -14.11 -8.51
C PRO A 106 -11.80 -12.82 -7.70
N GLY A 107 -12.20 -11.73 -8.35
CA GLY A 107 -12.53 -10.49 -7.67
C GLY A 107 -12.20 -9.27 -8.52
N SER A 108 -12.98 -8.19 -8.34
CA SER A 108 -12.71 -6.91 -9.01
C SER A 108 -11.75 -6.00 -8.24
N LEU A 109 -11.24 -6.49 -7.12
CA LEU A 109 -10.42 -5.75 -6.17
C LEU A 109 -9.34 -6.71 -5.64
N ALA A 110 -8.10 -6.25 -5.66
CA ALA A 110 -6.96 -6.98 -5.12
C ALA A 110 -5.98 -6.04 -4.39
N ILE A 111 -5.38 -6.51 -3.32
CA ILE A 111 -4.14 -5.93 -2.79
C ILE A 111 -3.04 -6.96 -2.72
N GLY A 112 -1.82 -6.49 -2.92
CA GLY A 112 -0.63 -7.31 -2.94
C GLY A 112 0.49 -6.69 -2.13
N HIS A 113 1.38 -7.55 -1.64
CA HIS A 113 2.57 -7.12 -0.92
C HIS A 113 3.76 -8.00 -1.28
N VAL A 114 4.93 -7.37 -1.47
CA VAL A 114 6.24 -8.03 -1.46
C VAL A 114 6.99 -7.61 -0.22
N ARG A 115 7.49 -8.58 0.55
CA ARG A 115 8.15 -8.37 1.84
C ARG A 115 9.66 -8.46 1.70
N TYR A 116 10.34 -7.48 2.28
CA TYR A 116 11.76 -7.52 2.60
C TYR A 116 11.98 -7.74 4.11
N SER A 117 12.97 -8.55 4.50
CA SER A 117 13.28 -8.83 5.90
C SER A 117 14.72 -8.44 6.22
N ILE A 118 14.89 -7.47 7.13
CA ILE A 118 16.23 -7.03 7.59
C ILE A 118 16.91 -8.10 8.45
N ALA A 119 16.11 -8.93 9.14
CA ALA A 119 16.59 -9.91 10.11
C ALA A 119 16.76 -11.32 9.51
N GLY A 120 16.55 -11.51 8.20
CA GLY A 120 16.63 -12.82 7.54
C GLY A 120 15.54 -13.83 7.96
N GLU A 121 14.73 -13.52 8.98
CA GLU A 121 13.64 -14.40 9.43
C GLU A 121 12.41 -14.25 8.52
N SER A 122 12.30 -15.17 7.57
CA SER A 122 11.14 -15.39 6.70
C SER A 122 10.06 -16.21 7.43
N MET A 123 9.47 -15.63 8.48
CA MET A 123 8.31 -16.25 9.12
C MET A 123 7.03 -15.97 8.33
N LEU A 124 6.28 -17.02 8.00
CA LEU A 124 4.97 -16.94 7.33
C LEU A 124 4.02 -15.97 8.05
N LYS A 125 4.08 -15.93 9.39
CA LYS A 125 3.24 -15.06 10.24
C LYS A 125 3.46 -13.56 10.01
N HIS A 126 4.52 -13.16 9.32
CA HIS A 126 4.82 -11.76 9.00
C HIS A 126 4.56 -11.42 7.52
N VAL A 127 4.14 -12.40 6.71
CA VAL A 127 3.79 -12.18 5.30
C VAL A 127 2.47 -11.43 5.24
N GLN A 128 2.45 -10.35 4.48
CA GLN A 128 1.26 -9.53 4.23
C GLN A 128 0.70 -9.85 2.83
N PRO A 129 -0.55 -9.48 2.51
CA PRO A 129 -1.49 -8.68 3.30
C PRO A 129 -2.06 -9.37 4.56
N PHE A 130 -2.42 -8.58 5.58
CA PHE A 130 -3.03 -9.07 6.83
C PHE A 130 -4.55 -8.88 6.81
N VAL A 131 -5.27 -10.00 6.68
CA VAL A 131 -6.74 -10.01 6.80
C VAL A 131 -7.13 -10.18 8.26
N THR A 132 -7.98 -9.30 8.78
CA THR A 132 -8.55 -9.43 10.13
C THR A 132 -10.01 -9.01 10.19
N GLY A 133 -10.75 -9.68 11.07
CA GLY A 133 -12.12 -9.32 11.41
C GLY A 133 -12.15 -8.26 12.51
N TYR A 134 -13.07 -7.32 12.41
CA TYR A 134 -13.35 -6.32 13.43
C TYR A 134 -14.84 -6.00 13.47
N ARG A 135 -15.25 -5.15 14.40
CA ARG A 135 -16.69 -4.86 14.64
C ARG A 135 -17.45 -4.23 13.47
N PHE A 136 -16.80 -3.85 12.37
CA PHE A 136 -17.46 -3.31 11.17
C PHE A 136 -17.23 -4.17 9.92
N GLY A 137 -16.88 -5.46 10.09
CA GLY A 137 -16.69 -6.42 9.00
C GLY A 137 -15.25 -6.93 8.97
N SER A 138 -14.69 -7.07 7.77
CA SER A 138 -13.29 -7.46 7.58
C SER A 138 -12.49 -6.31 6.99
N ILE A 139 -11.23 -6.22 7.40
CA ILE A 139 -10.25 -5.29 6.83
C ILE A 139 -9.01 -6.09 6.44
N ASP A 140 -8.46 -5.74 5.30
CA ASP A 140 -7.16 -6.20 4.86
C ASP A 140 -6.20 -5.03 4.69
N VAL A 141 -4.92 -5.28 4.94
CA VAL A 141 -3.90 -4.24 4.96
C VAL A 141 -2.57 -4.75 4.41
N ALA A 142 -1.98 -3.94 3.53
CA ALA A 142 -0.61 -4.08 3.06
C ALA A 142 0.17 -2.83 3.45
N TYR A 143 1.26 -3.01 4.20
CA TYR A 143 2.03 -1.96 4.84
C TYR A 143 3.49 -1.97 4.36
N ASN A 144 3.95 -0.87 3.79
CA ASN A 144 5.35 -0.57 3.56
C ASN A 144 5.76 0.61 4.44
N GLY A 145 6.57 0.36 5.47
CA GLY A 145 6.98 1.42 6.36
C GLY A 145 7.79 0.96 7.55
N ASN A 146 8.00 1.90 8.47
CA ASN A 146 8.51 1.64 9.81
C ASN A 146 7.92 2.64 10.80
N LEU A 147 7.30 2.15 11.86
CA LEU A 147 6.79 2.97 12.96
C LEU A 147 7.91 3.29 13.96
N VAL A 148 8.23 4.57 14.10
CA VAL A 148 9.22 5.09 15.07
C VAL A 148 8.70 4.98 16.50
N ASN A 149 7.39 5.12 16.71
CA ASN A 149 6.74 5.01 18.01
C ASN A 149 6.08 3.65 18.24
N TYR A 150 6.53 2.59 17.56
CA TYR A 150 5.99 1.23 17.66
C TYR A 150 5.87 0.75 19.10
N ASP A 151 6.97 0.77 19.87
CA ASP A 151 7.00 0.22 21.23
C ASP A 151 5.99 0.93 22.15
N THR A 152 5.91 2.26 22.03
CA THR A 152 4.96 3.06 22.80
C THR A 152 3.51 2.71 22.45
N LEU A 153 3.19 2.58 21.16
CA LEU A 153 1.84 2.24 20.72
C LEU A 153 1.45 0.82 21.15
N ARG A 154 2.37 -0.14 20.97
CA ARG A 154 2.16 -1.53 21.35
C ARG A 154 1.95 -1.66 22.87
N SER A 155 2.82 -1.09 23.70
CA SER A 155 2.68 -1.16 25.15
C SER A 155 1.37 -0.55 25.65
N ASN A 156 0.92 0.55 25.04
CA ASN A 156 -0.38 1.15 25.38
C ASN A 156 -1.55 0.23 25.02
N LEU A 157 -1.50 -0.44 23.86
CA LEU A 157 -2.54 -1.38 23.43
C LEU A 157 -2.56 -2.65 24.29
N GLU A 158 -1.39 -3.18 24.65
CA GLU A 158 -1.24 -4.31 25.59
C GLU A 158 -1.78 -3.95 26.98
N TYR A 159 -1.50 -2.74 27.48
CA TYR A 159 -2.06 -2.24 28.75
C TYR A 159 -3.60 -2.18 28.73
N LEU A 160 -4.19 -1.89 27.57
CA LEU A 160 -5.64 -1.89 27.35
C LEU A 160 -6.22 -3.31 27.11
N GLY A 161 -5.39 -4.35 27.14
CA GLY A 161 -5.80 -5.76 27.01
C GLY A 161 -5.68 -6.37 25.62
N SER A 162 -5.00 -5.71 24.67
CA SER A 162 -4.76 -6.26 23.33
C SER A 162 -3.68 -7.35 23.35
N ILE A 163 -3.88 -8.44 22.59
CA ILE A 163 -2.92 -9.55 22.49
C ILE A 163 -2.34 -9.60 21.09
N PHE A 164 -1.02 -9.48 20.96
CA PHE A 164 -0.33 -9.48 19.67
C PHE A 164 0.20 -10.87 19.32
N ASN A 165 -0.05 -11.31 18.09
CA ASN A 165 0.44 -12.58 17.55
C ASN A 165 1.80 -12.43 16.84
N THR A 166 2.11 -11.21 16.41
CA THR A 166 3.29 -10.88 15.63
C THR A 166 4.04 -9.71 16.25
N THR A 167 5.22 -9.42 15.71
CA THR A 167 5.97 -8.19 16.00
C THR A 167 5.89 -7.21 14.83
N SER A 168 4.83 -7.30 14.03
CA SER A 168 4.64 -6.47 12.83
C SER A 168 4.00 -5.13 13.18
N ASP A 169 4.50 -4.05 12.58
CA ASP A 169 3.85 -2.73 12.57
C ASP A 169 2.39 -2.81 12.12
N THR A 170 2.11 -3.68 11.13
CA THR A 170 0.78 -3.90 10.56
C THR A 170 -0.26 -4.25 11.62
N GLU A 171 0.11 -5.07 12.62
CA GLU A 171 -0.81 -5.48 13.69
C GLU A 171 -1.15 -4.31 14.62
N VAL A 172 -0.18 -3.43 14.91
CA VAL A 172 -0.41 -2.20 15.68
C VAL A 172 -1.39 -1.29 14.93
N VAL A 173 -1.21 -1.11 13.62
CA VAL A 173 -2.13 -0.31 12.79
C VAL A 173 -3.55 -0.88 12.85
N LEU A 174 -3.71 -2.20 12.71
CA LEU A 174 -5.00 -2.87 12.78
C LEU A 174 -5.69 -2.67 14.15
N TYR A 175 -4.94 -2.79 15.26
CA TYR A 175 -5.48 -2.55 16.59
C TYR A 175 -5.93 -1.10 16.81
N LEU A 176 -5.18 -0.12 16.30
CA LEU A 176 -5.58 1.29 16.37
C LEU A 176 -6.88 1.55 15.61
N ILE A 177 -7.06 0.95 14.43
CA ILE A 177 -8.30 1.04 13.66
C ILE A 177 -9.45 0.36 14.42
N ALA A 178 -9.22 -0.85 14.94
CA ALA A 178 -10.24 -1.64 15.64
C ALA A 178 -10.73 -0.98 16.94
N THR A 179 -9.85 -0.26 17.64
CA THR A 179 -10.17 0.44 18.89
C THR A 179 -10.80 1.82 18.67
N SER A 180 -10.66 2.41 17.48
CA SER A 180 -11.27 3.70 17.13
C SER A 180 -12.80 3.69 17.30
N LYS A 181 -13.33 4.84 17.72
CA LYS A 181 -14.77 5.06 17.92
C LYS A 181 -15.41 5.94 16.83
N HIS A 182 -14.60 6.44 15.89
CA HIS A 182 -15.08 7.36 14.85
C HIS A 182 -15.89 6.65 13.77
N ARG A 183 -16.58 7.44 12.93
CA ARG A 183 -17.37 7.03 11.76
C ARG A 183 -17.42 8.17 10.74
N PRO A 184 -17.44 7.89 9.42
CA PRO A 184 -17.44 6.59 8.73
C PRO A 184 -16.04 5.92 8.69
N PHE A 185 -15.89 4.78 7.99
CA PHE A 185 -14.64 3.96 7.94
C PHE A 185 -13.36 4.79 7.77
N ILE A 186 -13.38 5.78 6.87
CA ILE A 186 -12.25 6.68 6.64
C ILE A 186 -11.77 7.39 7.91
N LEU A 187 -12.68 7.78 8.83
CA LEU A 187 -12.28 8.45 10.07
C LEU A 187 -11.60 7.52 11.08
N LEU A 188 -11.82 6.20 10.97
CA LEU A 188 -11.08 5.23 11.79
C LEU A 188 -9.63 5.16 11.31
N ILE A 189 -9.43 5.18 9.98
CA ILE A 189 -8.11 5.23 9.37
C ILE A 189 -7.40 6.53 9.76
N VAL A 190 -8.09 7.67 9.67
CA VAL A 190 -7.53 8.98 10.09
C VAL A 190 -7.12 8.96 11.55
N ASP A 191 -8.00 8.54 12.47
CA ASP A 191 -7.70 8.46 13.91
C ASP A 191 -6.54 7.49 14.22
N ALA A 192 -6.40 6.40 13.46
CA ALA A 192 -5.24 5.53 13.57
C ALA A 192 -3.97 6.24 13.08
N CYS A 193 -4.00 6.84 11.89
CA CYS A 193 -2.86 7.50 11.24
C CYS A 193 -2.34 8.71 12.02
N GLU A 194 -3.20 9.47 12.69
CA GLU A 194 -2.79 10.60 13.55
C GLU A 194 -1.88 10.18 14.72
N LYS A 195 -1.96 8.91 15.14
CA LYS A 195 -1.14 8.34 16.21
C LYS A 195 0.17 7.75 15.70
N LEU A 196 0.29 7.50 14.39
CA LEU A 196 1.47 6.89 13.78
C LEU A 196 2.56 7.93 13.59
N LYS A 197 3.80 7.59 13.97
CA LYS A 197 5.00 8.38 13.66
C LYS A 197 5.98 7.51 12.91
N GLY A 198 6.42 7.97 11.74
CA GLY A 198 7.38 7.25 10.92
C GLY A 198 7.19 7.49 9.44
N ALA A 199 7.70 6.56 8.64
CA ALA A 199 7.60 6.55 7.19
C ALA A 199 6.66 5.40 6.78
N LEU A 200 5.58 5.69 6.07
CA LEU A 200 4.58 4.67 5.72
C LEU A 200 3.91 4.94 4.37
N SER A 201 3.64 3.85 3.66
CA SER A 201 2.74 3.75 2.52
C SER A 201 1.91 2.50 2.76
N ILE A 202 0.60 2.69 2.93
CA ILE A 202 -0.32 1.64 3.35
C ILE A 202 -1.49 1.57 2.37
N VAL A 203 -1.88 0.36 2.00
CA VAL A 203 -3.13 0.11 1.29
C VAL A 203 -4.05 -0.70 2.18
N PHE A 204 -5.29 -0.24 2.32
CA PHE A 204 -6.36 -0.90 3.03
C PHE A 204 -7.45 -1.33 2.06
N VAL A 205 -8.05 -2.46 2.37
CA VAL A 205 -9.22 -2.99 1.66
C VAL A 205 -10.29 -3.37 2.66
N THR A 206 -11.51 -2.98 2.33
CA THR A 206 -12.73 -3.54 2.91
C THR A 206 -13.57 -4.14 1.78
N GLU A 207 -14.78 -4.58 2.12
CA GLU A 207 -15.69 -5.23 1.17
C GLU A 207 -15.93 -4.42 -0.12
N ASP A 208 -16.00 -3.09 -0.04
CA ASP A 208 -16.37 -2.25 -1.18
C ASP A 208 -15.38 -1.10 -1.45
N LYS A 209 -14.31 -0.97 -0.66
CA LYS A 209 -13.42 0.19 -0.67
C LYS A 209 -11.95 -0.24 -0.69
N LEU A 210 -11.18 0.47 -1.50
CA LEU A 210 -9.73 0.47 -1.48
C LEU A 210 -9.27 1.87 -1.05
N MET A 211 -8.40 1.95 -0.05
CA MET A 211 -7.86 3.21 0.47
C MET A 211 -6.33 3.13 0.50
N ALA A 212 -5.66 4.14 -0.04
CA ALA A 212 -4.22 4.28 0.08
C ALA A 212 -3.89 5.45 1.00
N VAL A 213 -2.91 5.26 1.88
CA VAL A 213 -2.42 6.26 2.84
C VAL A 213 -0.92 6.39 2.69
N ARG A 214 -0.44 7.64 2.67
CA ARG A 214 0.98 7.97 2.68
C ARG A 214 1.28 8.86 3.88
N ASP A 215 2.47 8.72 4.46
CA ASP A 215 2.92 9.64 5.50
C ASP A 215 2.99 11.09 4.99
N PRO A 216 2.82 12.11 5.87
CA PRO A 216 2.78 13.52 5.45
C PRO A 216 4.05 14.03 4.75
N PHE A 217 5.19 13.39 4.99
CA PHE A 217 6.47 13.78 4.40
C PHE A 217 6.79 13.02 3.12
N GLY A 218 5.98 12.01 2.79
CA GLY A 218 6.13 11.18 1.61
C GLY A 218 7.41 10.33 1.61
N PHE A 219 7.87 9.88 2.77
CA PHE A 219 9.13 9.13 2.88
C PHE A 219 9.14 7.82 2.09
N ARG A 220 7.99 7.14 1.97
CA ARG A 220 7.84 5.97 1.09
C ARG A 220 7.20 6.36 -0.23
N PRO A 221 7.72 5.92 -1.39
CA PRO A 221 7.13 6.26 -2.67
C PRO A 221 5.80 5.53 -2.85
N SER A 222 4.89 6.23 -3.50
CA SER A 222 3.59 5.72 -3.91
C SER A 222 3.21 6.42 -5.21
N SER A 223 2.72 5.66 -6.18
CA SER A 223 2.09 6.18 -7.39
C SER A 223 0.68 5.64 -7.50
N TRP A 224 -0.18 6.40 -8.14
CA TRP A 224 -1.53 6.00 -8.50
C TRP A 224 -1.70 6.22 -10.00
N GLY A 225 -2.32 5.26 -10.66
CA GLY A 225 -2.70 5.33 -12.07
C GLY A 225 -4.06 4.66 -12.24
N GLY A 226 -4.86 5.13 -13.18
CA GLY A 226 -6.15 4.55 -13.49
C GLY A 226 -6.46 4.74 -14.96
N GLU A 227 -7.15 3.76 -15.53
CA GLU A 227 -7.71 3.85 -16.87
C GLU A 227 -9.16 4.36 -16.75
N ALA A 228 -9.53 5.37 -17.54
CA ALA A 228 -10.88 5.93 -17.50
C ALA A 228 -11.85 5.00 -18.24
N THR A 229 -12.35 3.96 -17.58
CA THR A 229 -13.42 3.12 -18.12
C THR A 229 -14.79 3.75 -17.87
N ALA A 230 -15.14 4.76 -18.68
CA ALA A 230 -16.51 5.25 -18.76
C ALA A 230 -17.37 4.26 -19.56
N SER A 231 -17.86 3.19 -18.94
CA SER A 231 -18.88 2.33 -19.55
C SER A 231 -20.28 2.89 -19.29
N TRP A 232 -20.69 3.85 -20.10
CA TRP A 232 -22.11 4.24 -20.19
C TRP A 232 -22.87 3.16 -20.96
N SER A 233 -23.38 2.14 -20.28
CA SER A 233 -24.41 1.28 -20.87
C SER A 233 -25.71 2.07 -20.95
N SER A 234 -26.15 2.36 -22.17
CA SER A 234 -27.45 2.98 -22.39
C SER A 234 -28.54 2.06 -21.81
N PRO A 235 -29.58 2.58 -21.13
CA PRO A 235 -30.68 1.76 -20.67
C PRO A 235 -31.29 1.00 -21.85
N PRO A 236 -31.70 -0.27 -21.68
CA PRO A 236 -32.31 -1.06 -22.75
C PRO A 236 -33.52 -0.32 -23.29
N LYS A 237 -33.56 -0.10 -24.61
CA LYS A 237 -34.72 0.50 -25.28
C LYS A 237 -35.94 -0.39 -24.99
N PRO A 238 -37.08 0.18 -24.54
CA PRO A 238 -38.30 -0.59 -24.40
C PRO A 238 -38.65 -1.21 -25.76
N GLY A 239 -38.83 -2.53 -25.78
CA GLY A 239 -39.23 -3.27 -26.97
C GLY A 239 -40.60 -2.81 -27.48
N PRO A 240 -40.92 -3.05 -28.76
CA PRO A 240 -42.18 -2.63 -29.33
C PRO A 240 -43.34 -3.32 -28.60
N SER A 241 -44.29 -2.51 -28.13
CA SER A 241 -45.55 -2.97 -27.57
C SER A 241 -46.31 -3.75 -28.65
N ILE A 242 -46.65 -5.00 -28.35
CA ILE A 242 -47.53 -5.85 -29.16
C ILE A 242 -48.98 -5.46 -28.89
#